data_AF-K1T230-F1
#
_entry.id   AF-K1T230-F1
#
_cell.length_a   1.000
_cell.length_b   1.000
_cell.length_c   1.000
_cell.angle_alpha   90.00
_cell.angle_beta   90.00
_cell.angle_gamma   90.00
#
_symmetry.space_group_name_H-M   'P 1'
#
loop_
_entity.id
_entity.type
_entity.pdbx_description
1 polymer ?
#
loop_
_entity_poly.entity_id
_entity_poly.type
_entity_poly.pdbx_seq_one_letter_code
_entity_poly.pdbx_strand_id
1 'polypeptide(L)'
;DLRPTCDKGQRVKKGDILTEGYSTQGGELALGKNLLVAYMPWKGYNYEDAIVLNERVVREDLLTSVHVDEYILEVRETKRGMEELTSDIPNVSEEATKDLDENGIVRVGARIEPGDILIGKITPKGESDPSPEEKLLRAIFGDKAGDVKDASLKASPSLRGVVIDKKLFSRVIKSRSEKNADKAILPKLNDEFEEKAAKLKDILIEKLLVLTNGKVSQGVKDYLGTEVIAKGASSPNAIWNHWIILLSS
;
A
#
# COMPACT_ATOMS: atom_id res chain seq x y z
N ASP A 1 6.41 9.50 6.27
CA ASP A 1 6.99 9.85 7.58
C ASP A 1 7.11 11.36 7.66
N LEU A 2 6.58 11.99 8.71
CA LEU A 2 6.64 13.45 8.88
C LEU A 2 7.68 13.76 9.96
N ARG A 3 8.72 14.51 9.60
CA ARG A 3 9.81 14.86 10.52
C ARG A 3 9.62 16.28 11.04
N PRO A 4 9.60 16.51 12.37
CA PRO A 4 9.51 17.85 12.90
C PRO A 4 10.79 18.64 12.59
N THR A 5 10.63 19.89 12.16
CA THR A 5 11.75 20.82 11.88
C THR A 5 11.94 21.88 12.95
N CYS A 6 10.98 22.01 13.87
CA CYS A 6 11.02 23.00 14.94
C CYS A 6 11.38 22.38 16.30
N ASP A 7 12.06 23.16 17.13
CA ASP A 7 12.41 22.78 18.50
C ASP A 7 11.35 23.24 19.51
N LYS A 8 11.28 22.54 20.65
CA LYS A 8 10.41 22.94 21.76
C LYS A 8 10.80 24.34 22.26
N GLY A 9 9.84 25.26 22.27
CA GLY A 9 10.05 26.65 22.72
C GLY A 9 10.47 27.62 21.60
N GLN A 10 10.63 27.13 20.36
CA GLN A 10 10.88 27.99 19.22
C GLN A 10 9.67 28.89 18.95
N ARG A 11 9.91 30.20 18.79
CA ARG A 11 8.88 31.14 18.34
C ARG A 11 8.66 30.96 16.84
N VAL A 12 7.44 30.63 16.45
CA VAL A 12 7.02 30.43 15.06
C VAL A 12 6.01 31.49 14.65
N LYS A 13 5.98 31.81 13.37
CA LYS A 13 5.03 32.74 12.75
C LYS A 13 4.04 31.98 11.87
N LYS A 14 2.92 32.63 11.56
CA LYS A 14 1.93 32.09 10.61
C LYS A 14 2.61 31.92 9.25
N GLY A 15 2.64 30.69 8.75
CA GLY A 15 3.28 30.32 7.48
C GLY A 15 4.58 29.54 7.63
N ASP A 16 5.13 29.42 8.85
CA ASP A 16 6.34 28.63 9.08
C ASP A 16 6.06 27.11 8.92
N ILE A 17 7.01 26.41 8.32
CA ILE A 17 6.93 24.97 8.09
C ILE A 17 7.45 24.26 9.35
N LEU A 18 6.54 23.55 10.02
CA LEU A 18 6.82 22.85 11.28
C LEU A 18 7.21 21.38 11.09
N THR A 19 6.90 20.83 9.92
CA THR A 19 7.16 19.43 9.58
C THR A 19 7.62 19.29 8.14
N GLU A 20 8.67 18.54 7.93
CA GLU A 20 9.08 18.02 6.63
C GLU A 20 8.33 16.74 6.30
N GLY A 21 8.03 16.55 5.03
CA GLY A 21 7.28 15.40 4.54
C GLY A 21 8.04 14.64 3.47
N TYR A 22 7.29 14.06 2.54
CA TYR A 22 7.86 13.27 1.46
C TYR A 22 8.70 14.13 0.53
N SER A 23 9.97 13.78 0.39
CA SER A 23 10.92 14.43 -0.52
C SER A 23 10.98 15.95 -0.35
N THR A 24 10.96 16.46 0.88
CA THR A 24 11.18 17.88 1.17
C THR A 24 12.31 18.10 2.18
N GLN A 25 13.03 19.21 2.03
CA GLN A 25 14.07 19.64 2.95
C GLN A 25 14.08 21.18 3.03
N GLY A 26 14.03 21.75 4.23
CA GLY A 26 14.05 23.20 4.43
C GLY A 26 12.83 23.94 3.84
N GLY A 27 11.73 23.21 3.61
CA GLY A 27 10.55 23.75 2.94
C GLY A 27 10.59 23.73 1.41
N GLU A 28 11.66 23.21 0.83
CA GLU A 28 11.81 23.03 -0.61
C GLU A 28 11.66 21.56 -1.01
N LEU A 29 11.35 21.34 -2.29
CA LEU A 29 11.26 20.00 -2.87
C LEU A 29 12.67 19.43 -3.11
N ALA A 30 12.98 18.29 -2.50
CA ALA A 30 14.25 17.59 -2.59
C ALA A 30 14.01 16.18 -3.15
N LEU A 31 13.99 16.04 -4.48
CA LEU A 31 13.73 14.77 -5.17
C LEU A 31 14.88 13.76 -5.08
N GLY A 32 16.09 14.21 -4.75
CA GLY A 32 17.28 13.38 -4.75
C GLY A 32 18.44 13.99 -3.97
N LYS A 33 19.63 13.44 -4.17
CA LYS A 33 20.86 13.91 -3.55
C LYS A 33 21.82 14.47 -4.59
N ASN A 34 22.46 15.59 -4.26
CA ASN A 34 23.57 16.10 -5.06
C ASN A 34 24.79 15.22 -4.81
N LEU A 35 25.39 14.71 -5.90
CA LEU A 35 26.59 13.89 -5.87
C LEU A 35 27.74 14.64 -6.52
N LEU A 36 28.97 14.40 -6.04
CA LEU A 36 30.17 14.88 -6.72
C LEU A 36 30.43 13.99 -7.93
N VAL A 37 30.40 14.57 -9.12
CA VAL A 37 30.56 13.86 -10.39
C VAL A 37 31.86 14.27 -11.06
N ALA A 38 32.60 13.28 -11.56
CA ALA A 38 33.77 13.49 -12.41
C ALA A 38 33.46 13.03 -13.84
N TYR A 39 33.64 13.92 -14.80
CA TYR A 39 33.48 13.61 -16.22
C TYR A 39 34.81 13.10 -16.78
N MET A 40 34.98 11.78 -16.81
CA MET A 40 36.16 11.14 -17.38
C MET A 40 35.85 9.69 -17.80
N PRO A 41 36.52 9.16 -18.84
CA PRO A 41 36.42 7.73 -19.15
C PRO A 41 37.05 6.91 -18.02
N TRP A 42 36.38 5.84 -17.57
CA TRP A 42 36.88 4.98 -16.50
C TRP A 42 36.90 3.52 -16.93
N LYS A 43 38.03 3.08 -17.49
CA LYS A 43 38.30 1.69 -17.89
C LYS A 43 37.18 1.01 -18.71
N GLY A 44 36.36 1.79 -19.42
CA GLY A 44 35.21 1.30 -20.19
C GLY A 44 33.98 0.94 -19.36
N TYR A 45 33.99 1.11 -18.03
CA TYR A 45 32.81 0.83 -17.19
C TYR A 45 31.69 1.86 -17.37
N ASN A 46 32.00 3.06 -17.84
CA ASN A 46 31.03 4.09 -18.23
C ASN A 46 30.84 4.15 -19.75
N TYR A 47 30.82 2.99 -20.41
CA TYR A 47 30.50 2.89 -21.83
C TYR A 47 29.00 3.16 -22.08
N GLU A 48 28.68 3.85 -23.17
CA GLU A 48 27.33 4.34 -23.46
C GLU A 48 26.74 5.16 -22.28
N ASP A 49 25.65 4.68 -21.69
CA ASP A 49 24.92 5.36 -20.61
C ASP A 49 25.20 4.72 -19.23
N ALA A 50 26.20 3.85 -19.14
CA ALA A 50 26.56 3.21 -17.87
C ALA A 50 27.16 4.22 -16.88
N ILE A 51 26.71 4.15 -15.62
CA ILE A 51 27.18 5.01 -14.53
C ILE A 51 28.02 4.18 -13.58
N VAL A 52 29.22 4.67 -13.26
CA VAL A 52 30.09 4.08 -12.25
C VAL A 52 29.83 4.77 -10.92
N LEU A 53 29.39 4.00 -9.92
CA LEU A 53 29.16 4.49 -8.57
C LEU A 53 30.33 4.13 -7.65
N ASN A 54 30.68 5.05 -6.77
CA ASN A 54 31.61 4.78 -5.69
C ASN A 54 30.90 3.93 -4.61
N GLU A 55 31.58 2.91 -4.07
CA GLU A 55 31.07 2.07 -2.97
C GLU A 55 30.56 2.88 -1.77
N ARG A 56 31.16 4.06 -1.54
CA ARG A 56 30.73 5.01 -0.51
C ARG A 56 29.24 5.36 -0.61
N VAL A 57 28.68 5.44 -1.83
CA VAL A 57 27.26 5.76 -2.05
C VAL A 57 26.35 4.71 -1.42
N VAL A 58 26.75 3.44 -1.51
CA VAL A 58 26.02 2.31 -0.92
C VAL A 58 26.26 2.25 0.59
N ARG A 59 27.52 2.41 1.03
CA ARG A 59 27.87 2.33 2.46
C ARG A 59 27.22 3.42 3.31
N GLU A 60 27.02 4.61 2.76
CA GLU A 60 26.38 5.75 3.44
C GLU A 60 24.87 5.83 3.20
N ASP A 61 24.26 4.81 2.59
CA ASP A 61 22.82 4.75 2.30
C ASP A 61 22.27 5.99 1.58
N LEU A 62 23.09 6.64 0.74
CA LEU A 62 22.75 7.94 0.14
C LEU A 62 21.54 7.87 -0.80
N LEU A 63 21.37 6.73 -1.45
CA LEU A 63 20.31 6.47 -2.44
C LEU A 63 19.36 5.35 -1.99
N THR A 64 19.37 4.99 -0.71
CA THR A 64 18.50 3.95 -0.16
C THR A 64 17.07 4.48 -0.05
N SER A 65 16.11 3.75 -0.63
CA SER A 65 14.68 4.08 -0.60
C SER A 65 13.89 3.07 0.24
N VAL A 66 12.78 3.53 0.81
CA VAL A 66 11.83 2.70 1.54
C VAL A 66 10.64 2.43 0.63
N HIS A 67 10.35 1.15 0.39
CA HIS A 67 9.19 0.69 -0.35
C HIS A 67 8.23 -0.02 0.60
N VAL A 68 6.95 0.29 0.48
CA VAL A 68 5.89 -0.33 1.28
C VAL A 68 4.89 -0.95 0.31
N ASP A 69 4.85 -2.28 0.32
CA ASP A 69 3.94 -3.07 -0.50
C ASP A 69 2.81 -3.65 0.35
N GLU A 70 1.59 -3.66 -0.20
CA GLU A 70 0.41 -4.23 0.46
C GLU A 70 0.04 -5.57 -0.18
N TYR A 71 -0.22 -6.55 0.67
CA TYR A 71 -0.60 -7.91 0.28
C TYR A 71 -1.98 -8.24 0.86
N ILE A 72 -2.92 -8.61 -0.01
CA ILE A 72 -4.31 -8.85 0.35
C ILE A 72 -4.70 -10.27 -0.04
N LEU A 73 -5.33 -10.99 0.89
CA LEU A 73 -5.93 -12.30 0.64
C LEU A 73 -7.38 -12.31 1.13
N GLU A 74 -8.29 -12.66 0.23
CA GLU A 74 -9.71 -12.80 0.56
C GLU A 74 -10.07 -14.25 0.86
N VAL A 75 -10.93 -14.42 1.85
CA VAL A 75 -11.60 -15.68 2.19
C VAL A 75 -12.89 -15.76 1.40
N ARG A 76 -13.07 -16.82 0.62
CA ARG A 76 -14.25 -17.00 -0.22
C ARG A 76 -15.01 -18.26 0.17
N GLU A 77 -16.33 -18.20 0.01
CA GLU A 77 -17.17 -19.39 0.12
C GLU A 77 -17.14 -20.13 -1.22
N THR A 78 -16.67 -21.36 -1.21
CA THR A 78 -16.64 -22.21 -2.39
C THR A 78 -17.83 -23.19 -2.35
N LYS A 79 -18.14 -23.83 -3.48
CA LYS A 79 -19.18 -24.88 -3.53
C LYS A 79 -18.90 -26.06 -2.59
N ARG A 80 -17.66 -26.23 -2.14
CA ARG A 80 -17.20 -27.36 -1.32
C ARG A 80 -17.07 -27.01 0.16
N GLY A 81 -17.25 -25.74 0.51
CA GLY A 81 -17.16 -25.26 1.89
C GLY A 81 -16.54 -23.87 1.97
N MET A 82 -16.55 -23.32 3.19
CA MET A 82 -15.95 -22.04 3.51
C MET A 82 -14.43 -22.19 3.61
N GLU A 83 -13.69 -21.29 2.97
CA GLU A 83 -12.25 -21.17 3.21
C GLU A 83 -12.02 -20.63 4.63
N GLU A 84 -10.92 -21.03 5.26
CA GLU A 84 -10.58 -20.59 6.61
C GLU A 84 -9.15 -20.04 6.65
N LEU A 85 -8.94 -19.03 7.48
CA LEU A 85 -7.60 -18.53 7.80
C LEU A 85 -7.10 -19.28 9.03
N THR A 86 -5.92 -19.89 8.92
CA THR A 86 -5.35 -20.71 9.99
C THR A 86 -3.83 -20.78 9.83
N SER A 87 -3.14 -20.97 10.96
CA SER A 87 -1.72 -21.34 10.98
C SER A 87 -1.47 -22.82 10.72
N ASP A 88 -2.52 -23.66 10.83
CA ASP A 88 -2.43 -25.11 10.62
C ASP A 88 -2.63 -25.46 9.13
N ILE A 89 -1.53 -25.52 8.39
CA ILE A 89 -1.52 -25.72 6.94
C ILE A 89 -0.88 -27.08 6.63
N PRO A 90 -1.58 -27.98 5.89
CA PRO A 90 -1.03 -29.29 5.58
C PRO A 90 0.16 -29.20 4.62
N ASN A 91 1.11 -30.12 4.78
CA ASN A 91 2.33 -30.22 3.96
C ASN A 91 3.28 -29.01 4.06
N VAL A 92 3.19 -28.23 5.15
CA VAL A 92 4.08 -27.11 5.44
C VAL A 92 4.90 -27.44 6.70
N SER A 93 6.17 -27.06 6.73
CA SER A 93 7.03 -27.24 7.91
C SER A 93 6.62 -26.29 9.05
N GLU A 94 6.82 -26.73 10.30
CA GLU A 94 6.59 -25.86 11.47
C GLU A 94 7.46 -24.59 11.43
N GLU A 95 8.64 -24.65 10.81
CA GLU A 95 9.50 -23.49 10.63
C GLU A 95 8.88 -22.41 9.72
N ALA A 96 8.05 -22.80 8.75
CA ALA A 96 7.39 -21.86 7.85
C ALA A 96 6.11 -21.26 8.45
N THR A 97 5.52 -21.92 9.46
CA THR A 97 4.33 -21.42 10.19
C THR A 97 4.69 -20.71 11.49
N LYS A 98 5.97 -20.72 11.92
CA LYS A 98 6.44 -20.12 13.18
C LYS A 98 6.07 -18.64 13.37
N ASP A 99 5.99 -17.89 12.28
CA ASP A 99 5.74 -16.45 12.30
C ASP A 99 4.25 -16.11 12.09
N LEU A 100 3.40 -17.11 11.86
CA LEU A 100 1.94 -16.96 11.77
C LEU A 100 1.31 -16.88 13.17
N ASP A 101 0.30 -16.04 13.31
CA ASP A 101 -0.53 -15.99 14.51
C ASP A 101 -1.67 -17.01 14.47
N GLU A 102 -2.50 -17.03 15.52
CA GLU A 102 -3.68 -17.90 15.64
C GLU A 102 -4.69 -17.74 14.48
N ASN A 103 -4.68 -16.59 13.78
CA ASN A 103 -5.54 -16.34 12.64
C ASN A 103 -4.84 -16.65 11.31
N GLY A 104 -3.66 -17.27 11.32
CA GLY A 104 -2.89 -17.55 10.12
C GLY A 104 -2.30 -16.28 9.47
N ILE A 105 -2.07 -15.19 10.19
CA ILE A 105 -1.48 -13.97 9.64
C ILE A 105 -0.10 -13.76 10.25
N VAL A 106 0.88 -13.43 9.41
CA VAL A 106 2.23 -13.11 9.85
C VAL A 106 2.25 -12.02 10.94
N ARG A 107 3.07 -12.19 11.96
CA ARG A 107 3.21 -11.22 13.06
C ARG A 107 3.91 -9.93 12.59
N VAL A 108 3.53 -8.81 13.21
CA VAL A 108 4.20 -7.52 13.01
C VAL A 108 5.65 -7.61 13.53
N GLY A 109 6.60 -7.11 12.76
CA GLY A 109 8.03 -7.19 13.05
C GLY A 109 8.70 -8.51 12.63
N ALA A 110 7.98 -9.44 11.99
CA ALA A 110 8.62 -10.59 11.35
C ALA A 110 9.47 -10.15 10.16
N ARG A 111 10.65 -10.78 10.00
CA ARG A 111 11.47 -10.64 8.79
C ARG A 111 11.03 -11.71 7.81
N ILE A 112 10.62 -11.27 6.63
CA ILE A 112 10.12 -12.15 5.58
C ILE A 112 11.27 -12.52 4.64
N GLU A 113 11.40 -13.81 4.37
CA GLU A 113 12.24 -14.36 3.33
C GLU A 113 11.40 -14.93 2.17
N PRO A 114 11.99 -15.08 0.98
CA PRO A 114 11.35 -15.73 -0.15
C PRO A 114 10.81 -17.12 0.21
N GLY A 115 9.51 -17.34 -0.02
CA GLY A 115 8.83 -18.61 0.28
C GLY A 115 8.10 -18.67 1.62
N ASP A 116 8.32 -17.70 2.51
CA ASP A 116 7.58 -17.62 3.77
C ASP A 116 6.09 -17.38 3.55
N ILE A 117 5.26 -17.87 4.48
CA ILE A 117 3.81 -17.70 4.42
C ILE A 117 3.44 -16.37 5.08
N LEU A 118 2.83 -15.48 4.30
CA LEU A 118 2.35 -14.19 4.78
C LEU A 118 0.95 -14.32 5.40
N ILE A 119 0.07 -15.04 4.69
CA ILE A 119 -1.31 -15.26 5.11
C ILE A 119 -1.66 -16.72 4.82
N GLY A 120 -1.79 -17.51 5.89
CA GLY A 120 -2.25 -18.88 5.91
C GLY A 120 -3.74 -18.98 5.58
N LYS A 121 -4.06 -19.73 4.52
CA LYS A 121 -5.43 -19.99 4.10
C LYS A 121 -5.58 -21.42 3.64
N ILE A 122 -6.63 -22.07 4.12
CA ILE A 122 -6.99 -23.43 3.71
C ILE A 122 -8.32 -23.42 2.95
N THR A 123 -8.39 -24.23 1.90
CA THR A 123 -9.61 -24.45 1.12
C THR A 123 -10.04 -25.91 1.27
N PRO A 124 -11.31 -26.19 1.63
CA PRO A 124 -11.79 -27.58 1.69
C PRO A 124 -11.69 -28.23 0.31
N LYS A 125 -11.02 -29.37 0.25
CA LYS A 125 -10.91 -30.21 -0.94
C LYS A 125 -12.08 -31.19 -0.94
N GLY A 126 -12.62 -31.49 -2.12
CA GLY A 126 -13.56 -32.61 -2.25
C GLY A 126 -12.80 -33.93 -2.15
N GLU A 127 -13.41 -34.97 -1.58
CA GLU A 127 -12.87 -36.32 -1.64
C GLU A 127 -12.66 -36.70 -3.11
N SER A 128 -11.39 -36.81 -3.50
CA SER A 128 -10.99 -37.39 -4.78
C SER A 128 -10.56 -38.82 -4.50
N ASP A 129 -11.13 -39.79 -5.22
CA ASP A 129 -10.70 -41.18 -5.14
C ASP A 129 -9.20 -41.27 -5.47
N PRO A 130 -8.33 -41.64 -4.50
CA PRO A 130 -6.91 -41.75 -4.75
C PRO A 130 -6.63 -42.93 -5.69
N SER A 131 -5.57 -42.82 -6.49
CA SER A 131 -5.15 -43.91 -7.36
C SER A 131 -4.73 -45.15 -6.55
N PRO A 132 -4.70 -46.36 -7.13
CA PRO A 132 -4.21 -47.55 -6.44
C PRO A 132 -2.80 -47.37 -5.82
N GLU A 133 -1.92 -46.61 -6.48
CA GLU A 133 -0.58 -46.28 -6.02
C GLU A 133 -0.61 -45.36 -4.78
N GLU A 134 -1.46 -44.32 -4.80
CA GLU A 134 -1.67 -43.44 -3.65
C GLU A 134 -2.34 -44.17 -2.48
N LYS A 135 -3.27 -45.10 -2.75
CA LYS A 135 -3.87 -45.98 -1.73
C LYS A 135 -2.83 -46.86 -1.05
N LEU A 136 -1.89 -47.43 -1.83
CA LEU A 136 -0.79 -48.23 -1.29
C LEU A 136 0.15 -47.38 -0.43
N LEU A 137 0.54 -46.20 -0.91
CA LEU A 137 1.36 -45.25 -0.14
C LEU A 137 0.66 -44.85 1.17
N ARG A 138 -0.64 -44.58 1.13
CA ARG A 138 -1.42 -44.21 2.32
C ARG A 138 -1.52 -45.35 3.33
N ALA A 139 -1.58 -46.60 2.88
CA ALA A 139 -1.58 -47.77 3.74
C ALA A 139 -0.20 -48.02 4.41
N ILE A 140 0.90 -47.68 3.73
CA ILE A 140 2.26 -47.83 4.25
C ILE A 140 2.62 -46.71 5.23
N PHE A 141 2.34 -45.45 4.87
CA PHE A 141 2.74 -44.28 5.65
C PHE A 141 1.68 -43.80 6.64
N GLY A 142 0.46 -44.37 6.60
CA GLY A 142 -0.63 -43.97 7.49
C GLY A 142 -1.10 -42.53 7.29
N ASP A 143 -0.71 -41.92 6.17
CA ASP A 143 -0.85 -40.48 5.96
C ASP A 143 -2.32 -40.13 5.79
N LYS A 144 -2.89 -39.41 6.76
CA LYS A 144 -4.25 -38.90 6.61
C LYS A 144 -4.17 -37.76 5.60
N ALA A 145 -4.53 -38.03 4.34
CA ALA A 145 -4.72 -36.97 3.36
C ALA A 145 -5.56 -35.87 4.01
N GLY A 146 -4.97 -34.67 4.13
CA GLY A 146 -5.69 -33.52 4.62
C GLY A 146 -6.85 -33.26 3.66
N ASP A 147 -8.07 -33.21 4.19
CA ASP A 147 -9.28 -32.84 3.45
C ASP A 147 -9.26 -31.36 3.04
N VAL A 148 -8.16 -30.66 3.32
CA VAL A 148 -7.94 -29.25 3.06
C VAL A 148 -6.69 -29.06 2.21
N LYS A 149 -6.74 -28.08 1.30
CA LYS A 149 -5.65 -27.70 0.42
C LYS A 149 -5.08 -26.36 0.88
N ASP A 150 -3.76 -26.24 0.85
CA ASP A 150 -3.06 -24.95 1.00
C ASP A 150 -3.46 -23.98 -0.13
N ALA A 151 -4.04 -22.85 0.25
CA ALA A 151 -4.38 -21.70 -0.59
C ALA A 151 -3.78 -20.40 -0.02
N SER A 152 -2.69 -20.53 0.73
CA SER A 152 -2.02 -19.45 1.44
C SER A 152 -1.27 -18.51 0.50
N LEU A 153 -1.12 -17.26 0.94
CA LEU A 153 -0.30 -16.27 0.26
C LEU A 153 1.15 -16.39 0.73
N LYS A 154 2.06 -16.70 -0.19
CA LYS A 154 3.50 -16.84 0.06
C LYS A 154 4.27 -15.64 -0.46
N ALA A 155 5.37 -15.33 0.19
CA ALA A 155 6.31 -14.30 -0.23
C ALA A 155 6.90 -14.64 -1.61
N SER A 156 6.94 -13.65 -2.50
CA SER A 156 7.51 -13.84 -3.84
C SER A 156 9.04 -14.05 -3.75
N PRO A 157 9.69 -14.66 -4.77
CA PRO A 157 11.12 -14.94 -4.76
C PRO A 157 12.03 -13.73 -4.49
N SER A 158 11.54 -12.53 -4.79
CA SER A 158 12.27 -11.26 -4.63
C SER A 158 11.87 -10.49 -3.38
N LEU A 159 10.84 -10.94 -2.66
CA LEU A 159 10.32 -10.23 -1.49
C LEU A 159 11.24 -10.47 -0.30
N ARG A 160 11.79 -9.38 0.23
CA ARG A 160 12.52 -9.34 1.50
C ARG A 160 12.13 -8.06 2.22
N GLY A 161 11.78 -8.18 3.49
CA GLY A 161 11.33 -7.02 4.23
C GLY A 161 10.89 -7.36 5.65
N VAL A 162 10.31 -6.35 6.30
CA VAL A 162 9.77 -6.48 7.65
C VAL A 162 8.28 -6.15 7.58
N VAL A 163 7.46 -6.95 8.25
CA VAL A 163 6.02 -6.68 8.39
C VAL A 163 5.84 -5.47 9.29
N ILE A 164 5.29 -4.38 8.74
CA ILE A 164 5.06 -3.14 9.49
C ILE A 164 3.67 -3.07 10.13
N ASP A 165 2.67 -3.68 9.50
CA ASP A 165 1.26 -3.60 9.92
C ASP A 165 0.50 -4.81 9.39
N LYS A 166 -0.62 -5.16 10.06
CA LYS A 166 -1.57 -6.16 9.59
C LYS A 166 -2.99 -5.75 9.93
N LYS A 167 -3.93 -6.03 9.03
CA LYS A 167 -5.36 -5.73 9.22
C LYS A 167 -6.18 -6.95 8.89
N LEU A 168 -7.06 -7.34 9.81
CA LEU A 168 -8.04 -8.40 9.60
C LEU A 168 -9.42 -7.77 9.48
N PHE A 169 -10.02 -7.92 8.30
CA PHE A 169 -11.39 -7.49 8.03
C PHE A 169 -12.32 -8.70 8.06
N SER A 170 -13.23 -8.74 9.04
CA SER A 170 -14.28 -9.75 9.09
C SER A 170 -15.59 -9.16 8.59
N ARG A 171 -16.28 -9.91 7.73
CA ARG A 171 -17.64 -9.54 7.33
C ARG A 171 -18.59 -9.88 8.48
N VAL A 172 -19.13 -8.86 9.13
CA VAL A 172 -20.17 -9.06 10.15
C VAL A 172 -21.41 -9.66 9.46
N ILE A 173 -21.74 -10.92 9.78
CA ILE A 173 -23.00 -11.54 9.37
C ILE A 173 -24.08 -10.96 10.28
N LYS A 174 -24.53 -9.75 9.94
CA LYS A 174 -25.54 -9.02 10.72
C LYS A 174 -26.89 -9.69 10.61
N SER A 175 -27.56 -9.87 11.76
CA SER A 175 -28.93 -10.37 11.79
C SER A 175 -29.88 -9.38 11.10
N ARG A 176 -31.11 -9.81 10.76
CA ARG A 176 -32.09 -8.95 10.09
C ARG A 176 -32.40 -7.67 10.89
N SER A 177 -32.28 -7.68 12.22
CA SER A 177 -32.53 -6.51 13.07
C SER A 177 -31.38 -5.50 13.03
N GLU A 178 -30.13 -5.96 13.03
CA GLU A 178 -28.93 -5.10 12.98
C GLU A 178 -28.80 -4.39 11.62
N LYS A 179 -29.12 -5.09 10.51
CA LYS A 179 -29.16 -4.47 9.18
C LYS A 179 -30.15 -3.31 9.09
N ASN A 180 -31.29 -3.40 9.77
CA ASN A 180 -32.27 -2.32 9.80
C ASN A 180 -31.79 -1.13 10.67
N ALA A 181 -31.09 -1.40 11.76
CA ALA A 181 -30.50 -0.36 12.60
C ALA A 181 -29.37 0.39 11.88
N ASP A 182 -28.47 -0.32 11.19
CA ASP A 182 -27.41 0.31 10.41
C ASP A 182 -27.95 1.12 9.23
N LYS A 183 -28.99 0.62 8.54
CA LYS A 183 -29.60 1.33 7.42
C LYS A 183 -30.18 2.69 7.83
N ALA A 184 -30.55 2.85 9.10
CA ALA A 184 -30.98 4.13 9.67
C ALA A 184 -29.81 5.04 10.08
N ILE A 185 -28.63 4.47 10.36
CA ILE A 185 -27.42 5.21 10.79
C ILE A 185 -26.55 5.62 9.59
N LEU A 186 -26.49 4.78 8.55
CA LEU A 186 -25.74 5.01 7.32
C LEU A 186 -25.99 6.37 6.66
N PRO A 187 -27.24 6.86 6.48
CA PRO A 187 -27.46 8.19 5.91
C PRO A 187 -26.85 9.29 6.79
N LYS A 188 -27.00 9.21 8.12
CA LYS A 188 -26.38 10.18 9.03
C LYS A 188 -24.86 10.17 8.96
N LEU A 189 -24.26 8.98 8.86
CA LEU A 189 -22.82 8.83 8.74
C LEU A 189 -22.30 9.36 7.39
N ASN A 190 -23.07 9.14 6.32
CA ASN A 190 -22.74 9.62 4.99
C ASN A 190 -22.87 11.14 4.90
N ASP A 191 -23.94 11.72 5.45
CA ASP A 191 -24.14 13.16 5.54
C ASP A 191 -23.01 13.81 6.36
N GLU A 192 -22.61 13.21 7.49
CA GLU A 192 -21.50 13.71 8.30
C GLU A 192 -20.15 13.59 7.57
N PHE A 193 -19.95 12.53 6.78
CA PHE A 193 -18.76 12.37 5.94
C PHE A 193 -18.73 13.40 4.80
N GLU A 194 -19.86 13.62 4.13
CA GLU A 194 -20.00 14.62 3.07
C GLU A 194 -19.77 16.04 3.61
N GLU A 195 -20.31 16.38 4.78
CA GLU A 195 -20.04 17.65 5.44
C GLU A 195 -18.54 17.83 5.75
N LYS A 196 -17.90 16.79 6.31
CA LYS A 196 -16.46 16.83 6.62
C LYS A 196 -15.63 16.97 5.34
N ALA A 197 -16.00 16.24 4.29
CA ALA A 197 -15.34 16.31 3.00
C ALA A 197 -15.52 17.68 2.33
N ALA A 198 -16.71 18.28 2.40
CA ALA A 198 -16.99 19.61 1.88
C ALA A 198 -16.17 20.68 2.63
N LYS A 199 -16.17 20.64 3.96
CA LYS A 199 -15.34 21.54 4.79
C LYS A 199 -13.85 21.44 4.44
N LEU A 200 -13.34 20.22 4.21
CA LEU A 200 -11.96 20.01 3.77
C LEU A 200 -11.69 20.53 2.36
N LYS A 201 -12.65 20.37 1.43
CA LYS A 201 -12.57 20.93 0.07
C LYS A 201 -12.54 22.45 0.09
N ASP A 202 -13.35 23.09 0.93
CA ASP A 202 -13.34 24.55 1.06
C ASP A 202 -11.99 25.06 1.57
N ILE A 203 -11.43 24.42 2.60
CA ILE A 203 -10.08 24.74 3.10
C ILE A 203 -9.02 24.53 2.01
N LEU A 204 -9.14 23.47 1.21
CA LEU A 204 -8.24 23.20 0.09
C LEU A 204 -8.31 24.34 -0.93
N ILE A 205 -9.51 24.72 -1.37
CA ILE A 205 -9.75 25.77 -2.35
C ILE A 205 -9.22 27.12 -1.82
N GLU A 206 -9.50 27.47 -0.57
CA GLU A 206 -8.98 28.71 0.04
C GLU A 206 -7.44 28.75 0.02
N LYS A 207 -6.77 27.67 0.43
CA LYS A 207 -5.31 27.59 0.41
C LYS A 207 -4.76 27.65 -1.02
N LEU A 208 -5.43 26.99 -1.96
CA LEU A 208 -5.05 26.99 -3.37
C LEU A 208 -5.22 28.37 -4.01
N LEU A 209 -6.32 29.07 -3.71
CA LEU A 209 -6.55 30.45 -4.14
C LEU A 209 -5.43 31.37 -3.67
N VAL A 210 -5.00 31.26 -2.41
CA VAL A 210 -3.87 32.04 -1.88
C VAL A 210 -2.57 31.75 -2.65
N LEU A 211 -2.28 30.48 -2.96
CA LEU A 211 -1.03 30.07 -3.63
C LEU A 211 -1.00 30.34 -5.14
N THR A 212 -2.18 30.44 -5.77
CA THR A 212 -2.37 30.65 -7.21
C THR A 212 -2.73 32.07 -7.59
N ASN A 213 -2.98 32.94 -6.61
CA ASN A 213 -3.28 34.35 -6.86
C ASN A 213 -2.14 35.01 -7.65
N GLY A 214 -2.44 35.50 -8.85
CA GLY A 214 -1.47 36.12 -9.76
C GLY A 214 -0.68 35.17 -10.68
N LYS A 215 -0.95 33.85 -10.67
CA LYS A 215 -0.34 32.90 -11.60
C LYS A 215 -1.30 32.58 -12.75
N VAL A 216 -0.78 32.56 -13.97
CA VAL A 216 -1.55 32.29 -15.20
C VAL A 216 -1.46 30.80 -15.55
N SER A 217 -2.58 30.18 -15.89
CA SER A 217 -2.58 28.78 -16.33
C SER A 217 -1.76 28.58 -17.61
N GLN A 218 -0.89 27.59 -17.62
CA GLN A 218 -0.10 27.18 -18.79
C GLN A 218 -0.89 26.30 -19.79
N GLY A 219 -2.17 26.05 -19.50
CA GLY A 219 -3.03 25.16 -20.26
C GLY A 219 -3.05 23.76 -19.63
N VAL A 220 -4.24 23.24 -19.32
CA VAL A 220 -4.43 21.88 -18.78
C VAL A 220 -5.20 21.08 -19.81
N LYS A 221 -4.66 19.92 -20.19
CA LYS A 221 -5.30 18.98 -21.11
C LYS A 221 -5.68 17.72 -20.37
N ASP A 222 -6.84 17.17 -20.72
CA ASP A 222 -7.29 15.88 -20.22
C ASP A 222 -6.49 14.73 -20.86
N TYR A 223 -6.64 13.50 -20.35
CA TYR A 223 -5.98 12.30 -20.90
C TYR A 223 -6.39 12.00 -22.37
N LEU A 224 -7.52 12.57 -22.81
CA LEU A 224 -8.00 12.54 -24.20
C LEU A 224 -7.47 13.69 -25.07
N GLY A 225 -6.59 14.54 -24.53
CA GLY A 225 -5.99 15.68 -25.24
C GLY A 225 -6.89 16.89 -25.40
N THR A 226 -8.12 16.85 -24.86
CA THR A 226 -9.06 17.97 -24.83
C THR A 226 -8.57 19.05 -23.87
N GLU A 227 -8.56 20.31 -24.30
CA GLU A 227 -8.10 21.44 -23.48
C GLU A 227 -9.19 21.80 -22.45
N VAL A 228 -8.90 21.53 -21.18
CA VAL A 228 -9.82 21.73 -20.04
C VAL A 228 -9.72 23.15 -19.50
N ILE A 229 -8.52 23.75 -19.57
CA ILE A 229 -8.26 25.14 -19.17
C ILE A 229 -7.37 25.76 -20.24
N ALA A 230 -7.81 26.87 -20.83
CA ALA A 230 -7.04 27.60 -21.83
C ALA A 230 -5.78 28.24 -21.24
N LYS A 231 -4.69 28.20 -22.00
CA LYS A 231 -3.46 28.93 -21.70
C LYS A 231 -3.76 30.44 -21.64
N GLY A 232 -3.46 31.10 -20.52
CA GLY A 232 -3.75 32.52 -20.34
C GLY A 232 -4.93 32.86 -19.42
N ALA A 233 -5.72 31.87 -18.97
CA ALA A 233 -6.84 32.13 -18.09
C ALA A 233 -6.37 32.60 -16.69
N SER A 234 -6.87 33.77 -16.26
CA SER A 234 -6.50 34.44 -15.00
C SER A 234 -7.57 34.32 -13.90
N SER A 235 -8.67 33.57 -14.12
CA SER A 235 -9.80 33.56 -13.20
C SER A 235 -9.77 32.38 -12.22
N PRO A 236 -9.71 32.64 -10.90
CA PRO A 236 -9.63 31.58 -9.88
C PRO A 236 -10.93 30.83 -9.60
N ASN A 237 -12.07 31.18 -10.21
CA ASN A 237 -13.36 30.49 -9.96
C ASN A 237 -13.81 29.56 -11.10
N ALA A 238 -13.53 29.91 -12.36
CA ALA A 238 -13.96 29.11 -13.52
C ALA A 238 -13.09 27.87 -13.76
N ILE A 239 -11.80 27.98 -13.43
CA ILE A 239 -10.81 26.91 -13.56
C ILE A 239 -11.07 25.76 -12.57
N TRP A 240 -11.62 26.07 -11.39
CA TRP A 240 -11.64 25.18 -10.24
C TRP A 240 -12.93 24.36 -10.12
N ASN A 241 -14.08 24.92 -10.53
CA ASN A 241 -15.31 24.14 -10.66
C ASN A 241 -15.16 22.97 -11.65
N HIS A 242 -14.26 23.06 -12.62
CA HIS A 242 -13.99 21.98 -13.58
C HIS A 242 -12.96 20.95 -13.06
N TRP A 243 -11.95 21.38 -12.29
CA TRP A 243 -11.03 20.46 -11.60
C TRP A 243 -11.74 19.57 -10.56
N ILE A 244 -12.74 20.10 -9.86
CA ILE A 244 -13.52 19.34 -8.88
C ILE A 244 -14.34 18.24 -9.57
N ILE A 245 -14.81 18.46 -10.80
CA ILE A 245 -15.57 17.46 -11.58
C ILE A 245 -14.64 16.30 -11.98
N LEU A 246 -13.44 16.59 -12.49
CA LEU A 246 -12.46 15.57 -12.92
C LEU A 246 -11.85 14.72 -11.79
N LEU A 247 -11.76 15.25 -10.57
CA LEU A 247 -11.27 14.49 -9.40
C LEU A 247 -12.38 13.67 -8.69
N SER A 248 -13.64 13.87 -9.08
CA SER A 248 -14.80 13.18 -8.49
C SER A 248 -15.40 12.08 -9.38
N SER A 249 -14.85 11.90 -10.59
CA SER A 249 -15.15 10.84 -11.56
C SER A 249 -14.00 9.85 -11.66
#